data_AF-X1TNL6-F1
#
_entry.id   AF-X1TNL6-F1
#
_cell.length_a   1.000
_cell.length_b   1.000
_cell.length_c   1.000
_cell.angle_alpha   90.00
_cell.angle_beta   90.00
_cell.angle_gamma   90.00
#
_symmetry.space_group_name_H-M   'P 1'
#
loop_
_entity.id
_entity.type
_entity.pdbx_description
1 polymer ?
#
loop_
_entity_poly.entity_id
_entity_poly.type
_entity_poly.pdbx_seq_one_letter_code
_entity_poly.pdbx_strand_id
1 'polypeptide(L)'
;FSLIILTNSSILSQVSINDENAVLISFDGFNGSGFCPDPATGQLDSDTWSVLGLSEGDLNFGDTETEGDFARGISTGGESTGGCYAFDIGSDNMALGVQPGGSDWTPGDLILKVQNNTGNNIVTLSLSYSLWVYNDKPRANSFNFSHSPDNSDYTPDSTLNFTSPDTADPSPAWTETVRSMDLNCLNIPNGSNYYLKWTGDDISGSGSRDEFAIDNITITATMGEADSDPPEFIETYPKISNESNTQFDIVVQLNEVGHIYYIVIP
;
A
#
# COMPACT_ATOMS: atom_id res chain seq x y z
N PHE A 1 -13.44 -18.40 26.60
CA PHE A 1 -12.20 -17.65 26.82
C PHE A 1 -11.35 -17.84 25.59
N SER A 2 -11.46 -16.94 24.62
CA SER A 2 -10.61 -16.99 23.43
C SER A 2 -9.22 -16.57 23.86
N LEU A 3 -8.30 -17.52 23.81
CA LEU A 3 -6.88 -17.31 24.04
C LEU A 3 -6.33 -16.66 22.78
N ILE A 4 -6.13 -15.34 22.81
CA ILE A 4 -5.31 -14.65 21.81
C ILE A 4 -3.88 -15.07 22.09
N ILE A 5 -3.33 -15.92 21.23
CA ILE A 5 -1.92 -16.27 21.25
C ILE A 5 -1.20 -15.18 20.47
N LEU A 6 -0.61 -14.22 21.17
CA LEU A 6 0.43 -13.35 20.60
C LEU A 6 1.71 -14.19 20.51
N THR A 7 1.95 -14.83 19.37
CA THR A 7 3.27 -15.40 19.10
C THR A 7 4.21 -14.26 18.73
N ASN A 8 5.09 -13.88 19.66
CA ASN A 8 6.34 -13.21 19.29
C ASN A 8 7.19 -14.22 18.50
N SER A 9 6.95 -14.33 17.20
CA SER A 9 7.77 -15.15 16.31
C SER A 9 9.12 -14.46 16.10
N SER A 10 10.14 -14.97 16.79
CA SER A 10 11.54 -14.70 16.49
C SER A 10 12.00 -15.61 15.36
N ILE A 11 11.51 -15.30 14.16
CA ILE A 11 12.10 -15.63 12.86
C ILE A 11 11.79 -14.39 12.00
N LEU A 12 12.78 -13.51 11.85
CA LEU A 12 12.69 -12.22 11.15
C LEU A 12 12.58 -12.52 9.66
N SER A 13 11.35 -12.55 9.18
CA SER A 13 10.94 -13.03 7.87
C SER A 13 9.78 -12.16 7.41
N GLN A 14 9.70 -11.96 6.08
CA GLN A 14 8.55 -11.44 5.33
C GLN A 14 7.21 -11.62 6.06
N VAL A 15 6.37 -10.57 6.08
CA VAL A 15 5.02 -10.62 6.66
C VAL A 15 4.22 -11.80 6.08
N SER A 16 3.87 -12.74 6.95
CA SER A 16 3.21 -14.00 6.58
C SER A 16 1.74 -14.00 6.96
N ILE A 17 0.88 -14.24 5.99
CA ILE A 17 -0.55 -14.50 6.18
C ILE A 17 -0.73 -16.01 6.35
N ASN A 18 -1.05 -16.45 7.56
CA ASN A 18 -1.10 -17.88 7.90
C ASN A 18 -2.51 -18.47 7.90
N ASP A 19 -3.53 -17.62 8.03
CA ASP A 19 -4.94 -17.99 8.06
C ASP A 19 -5.82 -16.74 7.81
N GLU A 20 -7.11 -16.85 8.11
CA GLU A 20 -8.11 -15.77 8.03
C GLU A 20 -8.05 -14.75 9.17
N ASN A 21 -7.16 -14.91 10.16
CA ASN A 21 -7.02 -13.92 11.22
C ASN A 21 -6.30 -12.68 10.69
N ALA A 22 -6.68 -11.53 11.26
CA ALA A 22 -6.05 -10.27 10.93
C ALA A 22 -4.55 -10.29 11.29
N VAL A 23 -3.71 -9.97 10.32
CA VAL A 23 -2.29 -9.66 10.51
C VAL A 23 -2.17 -8.16 10.77
N LEU A 24 -1.68 -7.79 11.95
CA LEU A 24 -1.39 -6.41 12.33
C LEU A 24 0.11 -6.15 12.14
N ILE A 25 0.42 -5.07 11.43
CA ILE A 25 1.74 -4.49 11.32
C ILE A 25 1.66 -3.11 11.99
N SER A 26 2.21 -3.03 13.21
CA SER A 26 2.53 -1.77 13.88
C SER A 26 4.02 -1.49 13.75
N PHE A 27 4.42 -0.27 14.04
CA PHE A 27 5.83 0.13 14.08
C PHE A 27 6.35 0.30 15.51
N ASP A 28 5.75 -0.44 16.46
CA ASP A 28 6.17 -0.46 17.86
C ASP A 28 7.65 -0.83 17.98
N GLY A 29 8.45 0.07 18.56
CA GLY A 29 9.89 -0.13 18.74
C GLY A 29 10.75 0.22 17.53
N PHE A 30 10.17 0.63 16.40
CA PHE A 30 10.92 1.33 15.34
C PHE A 30 11.37 2.69 15.87
N ASN A 31 12.65 3.03 15.69
CA ASN A 31 13.19 4.30 16.17
C ASN A 31 13.94 5.06 15.05
N GLY A 32 13.72 4.68 13.80
CA GLY A 32 14.38 5.30 12.65
C GLY A 32 15.84 4.91 12.51
N SER A 33 16.26 3.72 12.99
CA SER A 33 17.63 3.20 12.80
C SER A 33 17.84 2.53 11.42
N GLY A 34 16.89 2.70 10.50
CA GLY A 34 16.94 2.19 9.14
C GLY A 34 16.40 0.77 8.97
N PHE A 35 16.90 0.11 7.93
CA PHE A 35 16.38 -1.14 7.41
C PHE A 35 17.50 -2.17 7.24
N CYS A 36 17.21 -3.43 7.52
CA CYS A 36 18.17 -4.54 7.41
C CYS A 36 17.39 -5.86 7.25
N PRO A 37 17.86 -6.85 6.48
CA PRO A 37 17.20 -8.16 6.38
C PRO A 37 17.28 -8.96 7.69
N ASP A 38 18.24 -8.64 8.55
CA ASP A 38 18.33 -9.15 9.93
C ASP A 38 18.30 -7.95 10.88
N PRO A 39 17.10 -7.38 11.14
CA PRO A 39 16.99 -6.09 11.84
C PRO A 39 17.41 -6.17 13.30
N ALA A 40 18.27 -5.23 13.70
CA ALA A 40 18.52 -4.93 15.10
C ALA A 40 17.33 -4.18 15.72
N THR A 41 17.34 -4.01 17.06
CA THR A 41 16.35 -3.18 17.74
C THR A 41 16.30 -1.78 17.15
N GLY A 42 15.10 -1.31 16.79
CA GLY A 42 14.92 0.01 16.19
C GLY A 42 14.89 0.03 14.66
N GLN A 43 15.16 -1.10 14.01
CA GLN A 43 15.17 -1.24 12.55
C GLN A 43 13.93 -1.96 12.04
N LEU A 44 13.61 -1.72 10.76
CA LEU A 44 12.61 -2.50 10.02
C LEU A 44 13.28 -3.58 9.18
N ASP A 45 12.55 -4.66 8.97
CA ASP A 45 12.99 -5.78 8.15
C ASP A 45 12.92 -5.41 6.65
N SER A 46 14.07 -5.31 5.98
CA SER A 46 14.11 -5.04 4.54
C SER A 46 13.74 -6.23 3.68
N ASP A 47 13.64 -7.45 4.23
CA ASP A 47 12.95 -8.54 3.53
C ASP A 47 11.44 -8.29 3.45
N THR A 48 10.89 -7.37 4.27
CA THR A 48 9.49 -6.97 4.28
C THR A 48 9.24 -5.63 3.59
N TRP A 49 10.15 -4.66 3.76
CA TRP A 49 9.99 -3.28 3.28
C TRP A 49 11.04 -2.91 2.24
N SER A 50 10.59 -2.17 1.21
CA SER A 50 11.46 -1.49 0.25
C SER A 50 11.06 -0.01 0.19
N VAL A 51 12.05 0.86 0.01
CA VAL A 51 11.87 2.31 -0.09
C VAL A 51 12.63 2.82 -1.31
N LEU A 52 11.94 3.48 -2.23
CA LEU A 52 12.52 3.97 -3.48
C LEU A 52 12.40 5.49 -3.58
N GLY A 53 13.29 6.07 -4.39
CA GLY A 53 13.26 7.49 -4.74
C GLY A 53 13.89 8.41 -3.70
N LEU A 54 14.80 7.91 -2.86
CA LEU A 54 15.63 8.76 -1.98
C LEU A 54 16.91 9.19 -2.71
N SER A 55 17.51 10.30 -2.28
CA SER A 55 18.66 10.90 -2.96
C SER A 55 19.94 10.07 -2.80
N GLU A 56 20.04 9.30 -1.73
CA GLU A 56 21.13 8.35 -1.48
C GLU A 56 20.95 7.00 -2.20
N GLY A 57 19.81 6.78 -2.87
CA GLY A 57 19.54 5.60 -3.66
C GLY A 57 18.21 4.93 -3.29
N ASP A 58 18.07 3.68 -3.73
CA ASP A 58 16.91 2.84 -3.48
C ASP A 58 17.27 1.72 -2.50
N LEU A 59 16.40 1.48 -1.52
CA LEU A 59 16.41 0.28 -0.67
C LEU A 59 15.55 -0.79 -1.35
N ASN A 60 16.18 -1.80 -1.97
CA ASN A 60 15.48 -2.98 -2.47
C ASN A 60 15.24 -3.98 -1.34
N PHE A 61 14.36 -4.95 -1.59
CA PHE A 61 14.14 -6.02 -0.62
C PHE A 61 15.44 -6.79 -0.33
N GLY A 62 15.77 -6.92 0.95
CA GLY A 62 16.97 -7.60 1.45
C GLY A 62 18.22 -6.73 1.56
N ASP A 63 18.16 -5.46 1.14
CA ASP A 63 19.27 -4.51 1.28
C ASP A 63 19.46 -4.05 2.74
N THR A 64 20.61 -3.49 3.08
CA THR A 64 20.88 -2.94 4.42
C THR A 64 21.21 -1.46 4.31
N GLU A 65 20.33 -0.62 4.86
CA GLU A 65 20.50 0.83 4.88
C GLU A 65 20.18 1.36 6.28
N THR A 66 21.23 1.66 7.05
CA THR A 66 21.14 1.97 8.48
C THR A 66 21.67 3.36 8.84
N GLU A 67 21.88 4.19 7.82
CA GLU A 67 22.39 5.56 7.93
C GLU A 67 21.62 6.47 6.95
N GLY A 68 21.89 7.77 7.02
CA GLY A 68 21.48 8.71 5.98
C GLY A 68 19.97 8.86 5.80
N ASP A 69 19.51 8.88 4.54
CA ASP A 69 18.11 9.07 4.16
C ASP A 69 17.21 7.96 4.70
N PHE A 70 17.74 6.76 4.96
CA PHE A 70 16.95 5.63 5.46
C PHE A 70 16.84 5.58 6.99
N ALA A 71 17.69 6.32 7.70
CA ALA A 71 17.80 6.24 9.17
C ALA A 71 17.84 7.62 9.84
N ARG A 72 16.78 8.41 9.69
CA ARG A 72 16.71 9.77 10.25
C ARG A 72 16.37 9.84 11.73
N GLY A 73 16.07 8.71 12.37
CA GLY A 73 15.76 8.62 13.80
C GLY A 73 14.30 8.95 14.14
N ILE A 74 14.06 9.22 15.43
CA ILE A 74 12.75 9.61 15.96
C ILE A 74 12.51 11.11 15.75
N SER A 75 11.32 11.49 15.30
CA SER A 75 10.86 12.88 15.24
C SER A 75 9.40 13.02 15.63
N THR A 76 8.99 14.19 16.12
CA THR A 76 7.58 14.53 16.35
C THR A 76 6.95 15.28 15.17
N GLY A 77 7.65 15.41 14.03
CA GLY A 77 7.26 16.24 12.88
C GLY A 77 7.89 17.64 12.91
N GLY A 78 7.74 18.39 11.82
CA GLY A 78 8.38 19.69 11.61
C GLY A 78 9.78 19.60 10.99
N GLU A 79 10.06 18.51 10.27
CA GLU A 79 11.33 18.23 9.64
C GLU A 79 11.54 19.08 8.37
N SER A 80 12.77 19.02 7.87
CA SER A 80 13.14 19.69 6.62
C SER A 80 14.19 18.92 5.82
N THR A 81 14.80 17.91 6.44
CA THR A 81 15.75 17.02 5.78
C THR A 81 14.96 15.83 5.25
N GLY A 82 15.14 15.52 3.96
CA GLY A 82 14.43 14.42 3.34
C GLY A 82 14.85 13.06 3.89
N GLY A 83 13.93 12.09 3.88
CA GLY A 83 14.22 10.70 4.25
C GLY A 83 13.16 10.04 5.14
N CYS A 84 13.46 8.83 5.59
CA CYS A 84 12.64 7.98 6.44
C CYS A 84 12.88 8.24 7.92
N TYR A 85 11.79 8.44 8.65
CA TYR A 85 11.77 8.70 10.09
C TYR A 85 10.87 7.69 10.79
N ALA A 86 11.15 7.47 12.08
CA ALA A 86 10.13 7.02 13.02
C ALA A 86 9.41 8.25 13.56
N PHE A 87 8.19 8.52 13.11
CA PHE A 87 7.43 9.63 13.65
C PHE A 87 6.67 9.23 14.90
N ASP A 88 6.87 9.99 15.99
CA ASP A 88 6.01 9.94 17.17
C ASP A 88 4.73 10.72 16.87
N ILE A 89 3.70 9.97 16.48
CA ILE A 89 2.36 10.49 16.18
C ILE A 89 1.54 10.75 17.47
N GLY A 90 2.18 10.64 18.63
CA GLY A 90 1.66 10.99 19.95
C GLY A 90 1.63 9.79 20.90
N SER A 91 1.92 10.07 22.18
CA SER A 91 1.93 9.06 23.26
C SER A 91 2.92 7.92 23.04
N ASP A 92 4.11 8.24 22.50
CA ASP A 92 5.15 7.27 22.14
C ASP A 92 4.67 6.23 21.10
N ASN A 93 3.64 6.55 20.31
CA ASN A 93 3.20 5.71 19.20
C ASN A 93 4.06 6.01 17.97
N MET A 94 4.87 5.04 17.55
CA MET A 94 5.79 5.18 16.43
C MET A 94 5.11 4.75 15.14
N ALA A 95 5.25 5.56 14.09
CA ALA A 95 4.82 5.26 12.73
C ALA A 95 6.02 5.29 11.77
N LEU A 96 6.00 4.45 10.73
CA LEU A 96 6.93 4.60 9.62
C LEU A 96 6.51 5.79 8.77
N GLY A 97 7.38 6.77 8.60
CA GLY A 97 7.07 7.89 7.74
C GLY A 97 8.24 8.44 6.97
N VAL A 98 7.91 9.43 6.16
CA VAL A 98 8.81 10.12 5.24
C VAL A 98 8.61 11.62 5.36
N GLN A 99 9.72 12.35 5.44
CA GLN A 99 9.78 13.76 5.09
C GLN A 99 10.20 13.81 3.62
N PRO A 100 9.32 14.21 2.68
CA PRO A 100 9.73 14.40 1.31
C PRO A 100 10.67 15.62 1.20
N GLY A 101 11.71 15.49 0.39
CA GLY A 101 12.74 16.48 0.12
C GLY A 101 12.71 17.03 -1.30
N GLY A 102 13.72 17.81 -1.69
CA GLY A 102 13.87 18.25 -3.09
C GLY A 102 14.32 17.13 -4.04
N SER A 103 14.91 16.08 -3.49
CA SER A 103 15.45 14.93 -4.21
C SER A 103 15.14 13.61 -3.48
N ASP A 104 14.26 13.67 -2.48
CA ASP A 104 13.90 12.54 -1.62
C ASP A 104 12.39 12.39 -1.68
N TRP A 105 11.91 11.26 -2.17
CA TRP A 105 10.51 10.90 -2.17
C TRP A 105 9.59 11.91 -2.90
N THR A 106 10.09 12.49 -3.99
CA THR A 106 9.36 13.39 -4.90
C THR A 106 9.74 13.14 -6.38
N PRO A 107 9.32 12.02 -6.99
CA PRO A 107 8.50 10.96 -6.42
C PRO A 107 9.28 9.89 -5.65
N GLY A 108 8.59 9.10 -4.84
CA GLY A 108 9.14 7.90 -4.20
C GLY A 108 8.08 6.90 -3.74
N ASP A 109 8.53 5.71 -3.36
CA ASP A 109 7.66 4.57 -3.03
C ASP A 109 8.00 3.98 -1.65
N LEU A 110 6.97 3.59 -0.89
CA LEU A 110 7.05 2.62 0.21
C LEU A 110 6.37 1.34 -0.26
N ILE A 111 7.06 0.21 -0.22
CA ILE A 111 6.54 -1.08 -0.70
C ILE A 111 6.59 -2.10 0.43
N LEU A 112 5.42 -2.64 0.77
CA LEU A 112 5.25 -3.75 1.70
C LEU A 112 5.08 -5.06 0.92
N LYS A 113 5.89 -6.06 1.26
CA LYS A 113 5.80 -7.42 0.71
C LYS A 113 5.16 -8.37 1.72
N VAL A 114 4.06 -9.00 1.34
CA VAL A 114 3.37 -10.04 2.14
C VAL A 114 3.44 -11.40 1.45
N GLN A 115 3.40 -12.49 2.22
CA GLN A 115 3.36 -13.86 1.70
C GLN A 115 2.08 -14.56 2.09
N ASN A 116 1.49 -15.29 1.15
CA ASN A 116 0.42 -16.23 1.47
C ASN A 116 1.04 -17.55 1.96
N ASN A 117 0.85 -17.88 3.24
CA ASN A 117 1.20 -19.17 3.83
C ASN A 117 -0.03 -19.87 4.45
N THR A 118 -1.22 -19.58 3.94
CA THR A 118 -2.50 -20.13 4.43
C THR A 118 -2.76 -21.59 4.04
N GLY A 119 -1.94 -22.15 3.15
CA GLY A 119 -2.17 -23.45 2.52
C GLY A 119 -3.18 -23.43 1.38
N ASN A 120 -3.89 -22.31 1.14
CA ASN A 120 -4.92 -22.16 0.10
C ASN A 120 -4.65 -20.93 -0.77
N ASN A 121 -5.42 -20.72 -1.84
CA ASN A 121 -5.35 -19.47 -2.61
C ASN A 121 -6.09 -18.34 -1.89
N ILE A 122 -5.51 -17.14 -1.84
CA ILE A 122 -6.18 -15.93 -1.35
C ILE A 122 -6.84 -15.23 -2.53
N VAL A 123 -8.14 -14.97 -2.39
CA VAL A 123 -8.98 -14.30 -3.41
C VAL A 123 -9.37 -12.87 -3.03
N THR A 124 -9.33 -12.55 -1.73
CA THR A 124 -9.54 -11.19 -1.24
C THR A 124 -8.56 -10.86 -0.11
N LEU A 125 -8.02 -9.64 -0.13
CA LEU A 125 -7.34 -9.02 1.00
C LEU A 125 -8.16 -7.80 1.47
N SER A 126 -8.71 -7.87 2.68
CA SER A 126 -9.25 -6.70 3.37
C SER A 126 -8.09 -5.94 4.00
N LEU A 127 -7.81 -4.75 3.48
CA LEU A 127 -6.74 -3.86 3.92
C LEU A 127 -7.32 -2.69 4.71
N SER A 128 -6.69 -2.35 5.84
CA SER A 128 -6.88 -1.10 6.54
C SER A 128 -5.54 -0.55 7.03
N TYR A 129 -5.36 0.76 7.10
CA TYR A 129 -4.20 1.39 7.74
C TYR A 129 -4.53 2.81 8.19
N SER A 130 -3.76 3.32 9.15
CA SER A 130 -3.77 4.73 9.55
C SER A 130 -2.82 5.51 8.65
N LEU A 131 -3.33 6.52 7.94
CA LEU A 131 -2.50 7.53 7.27
C LEU A 131 -2.42 8.76 8.17
N TRP A 132 -1.21 9.15 8.53
CA TRP A 132 -0.92 10.32 9.34
C TRP A 132 -0.24 11.38 8.49
N VAL A 133 -0.66 12.64 8.67
CA VAL A 133 -0.11 13.77 7.94
C VAL A 133 0.18 14.91 8.91
N TYR A 134 1.37 15.49 8.79
CA TYR A 134 1.78 16.70 9.49
C TYR A 134 1.82 17.84 8.46
N ASN A 135 0.71 18.57 8.33
CA ASN A 135 0.54 19.61 7.31
C ASN A 135 1.18 20.94 7.76
N ASP A 136 2.48 21.08 7.60
CA ASP A 136 3.24 22.24 8.08
C ASP A 136 3.86 23.11 6.99
N LYS A 137 3.75 22.71 5.71
CA LYS A 137 4.30 23.46 4.58
C LYS A 137 3.22 23.89 3.58
N PRO A 138 3.43 24.99 2.84
CA PRO A 138 2.48 25.47 1.83
C PRO A 138 2.68 24.72 0.50
N ARG A 139 2.59 23.38 0.53
CA ARG A 139 2.87 22.52 -0.61
C ARG A 139 2.12 21.19 -0.52
N ALA A 140 1.19 20.95 -1.44
CA ALA A 140 0.49 19.67 -1.50
C ALA A 140 1.37 18.56 -2.09
N ASN A 141 1.30 17.41 -1.45
CA ASN A 141 1.94 16.16 -1.88
C ASN A 141 0.92 15.04 -1.95
N SER A 142 1.13 14.10 -2.87
CA SER A 142 0.31 12.90 -2.98
C SER A 142 0.82 11.76 -2.11
N PHE A 143 -0.10 10.89 -1.71
CA PHE A 143 0.16 9.60 -1.07
C PHE A 143 -0.85 8.60 -1.64
N ASN A 144 -0.49 7.97 -2.75
CA ASN A 144 -1.36 7.19 -3.61
C ASN A 144 -1.08 5.70 -3.47
N PHE A 145 -2.12 4.87 -3.57
CA PHE A 145 -2.00 3.44 -3.36
C PHE A 145 -2.05 2.65 -4.66
N SER A 146 -1.26 1.58 -4.72
CA SER A 146 -1.32 0.56 -5.76
C SER A 146 -0.89 -0.80 -5.21
N HIS A 147 -1.18 -1.87 -5.94
CA HIS A 147 -0.83 -3.23 -5.52
C HIS A 147 -0.41 -4.11 -6.70
N SER A 148 0.34 -5.16 -6.44
CA SER A 148 0.92 -6.02 -7.48
C SER A 148 1.13 -7.47 -7.02
N PRO A 149 0.92 -8.48 -7.89
CA PRO A 149 1.35 -9.85 -7.63
C PRO A 149 2.85 -10.09 -7.89
N ASP A 150 3.55 -9.20 -8.60
CA ASP A 150 4.90 -9.46 -9.14
C ASP A 150 5.94 -8.38 -8.85
N ASN A 151 5.55 -7.27 -8.20
CA ASN A 151 6.41 -6.12 -7.90
C ASN A 151 6.97 -5.40 -9.14
N SER A 152 6.33 -5.56 -10.29
CA SER A 152 6.73 -4.90 -11.54
C SER A 152 5.59 -4.10 -12.15
N ASP A 153 4.43 -4.71 -12.32
CA ASP A 153 3.22 -4.06 -12.81
C ASP A 153 2.26 -3.84 -11.65
N TYR A 154 1.98 -2.56 -11.37
CA TYR A 154 1.14 -2.13 -10.25
C TYR A 154 -0.23 -1.66 -10.73
N THR A 155 -1.28 -2.23 -10.15
CA THR A 155 -2.66 -1.78 -10.34
C THR A 155 -2.95 -0.63 -9.35
N PRO A 156 -3.23 0.60 -9.83
CA PRO A 156 -3.57 1.70 -8.96
C PRO A 156 -4.98 1.55 -8.40
N ASP A 157 -5.18 1.91 -7.13
CA ASP A 157 -6.52 2.04 -6.55
C ASP A 157 -6.74 3.44 -5.96
N SER A 158 -7.53 4.24 -6.66
CA SER A 158 -7.77 5.63 -6.28
C SER A 158 -8.58 5.79 -4.98
N THR A 159 -9.22 4.73 -4.48
CA THR A 159 -10.02 4.77 -3.25
C THR A 159 -9.17 5.13 -2.04
N LEU A 160 -7.91 4.70 -2.02
CA LEU A 160 -6.99 4.95 -0.91
C LEU A 160 -6.07 6.16 -1.13
N ASN A 161 -6.18 6.84 -2.28
CA ASN A 161 -5.36 8.01 -2.58
C ASN A 161 -5.62 9.17 -1.61
N PHE A 162 -4.58 9.96 -1.41
CA PHE A 162 -4.61 11.18 -0.63
C PHE A 162 -3.76 12.27 -1.27
N THR A 163 -4.13 13.52 -1.01
CA THR A 163 -3.33 14.70 -1.30
C THR A 163 -3.39 15.61 -0.08
N SER A 164 -2.22 15.99 0.46
CA SER A 164 -2.16 16.95 1.56
C SER A 164 -2.63 18.34 1.11
N PRO A 165 -3.13 19.19 2.02
CA PRO A 165 -3.54 20.54 1.67
C PRO A 165 -2.38 21.41 1.12
N ASP A 166 -2.66 22.28 0.15
CA ASP A 166 -1.68 23.26 -0.33
C ASP A 166 -1.32 24.35 0.70
N THR A 167 -2.15 24.52 1.73
CA THR A 167 -1.97 25.53 2.77
C THR A 167 -1.62 24.85 4.07
N ALA A 168 -0.43 25.19 4.60
CA ALA A 168 0.01 24.75 5.92
C ALA A 168 -1.02 25.07 7.00
N ASP A 169 -1.14 24.19 7.98
CA ASP A 169 -1.99 24.45 9.14
C ASP A 169 -1.42 25.62 9.96
N PRO A 170 -2.28 26.50 10.52
CA PRO A 170 -1.83 27.58 11.40
C PRO A 170 -1.13 27.09 12.67
N SER A 171 -1.42 25.85 13.08
CA SER A 171 -0.80 25.13 14.20
C SER A 171 -0.70 23.65 13.83
N PRO A 172 0.36 23.26 13.10
CA PRO A 172 0.53 21.89 12.59
C PRO A 172 0.52 20.86 13.71
N ALA A 173 -0.13 19.72 13.44
CA ALA A 173 -0.19 18.56 14.29
C ALA A 173 -0.50 17.33 13.44
N TRP A 174 -0.09 16.15 13.92
CA TRP A 174 -0.42 14.88 13.26
C TRP A 174 -1.93 14.67 13.21
N THR A 175 -2.45 14.52 12.00
CA THR A 175 -3.87 14.22 11.76
C THR A 175 -4.01 12.86 11.12
N GLU A 176 -4.85 12.00 11.71
CA GLU A 176 -5.12 10.67 11.21
C GLU A 176 -6.27 10.67 10.19
N THR A 177 -6.09 9.90 9.12
CA THR A 177 -7.16 9.42 8.25
C THR A 177 -7.02 7.92 8.07
N VAL A 178 -8.00 7.16 8.56
CA VAL A 178 -8.03 5.71 8.31
C VAL A 178 -8.41 5.44 6.86
N ARG A 179 -7.65 4.56 6.22
CA ARG A 179 -7.86 4.08 4.85
C ARG A 179 -8.19 2.61 4.88
N SER A 180 -9.23 2.19 4.15
CA SER A 180 -9.58 0.78 4.05
C SER A 180 -10.26 0.42 2.73
N MET A 181 -10.05 -0.81 2.28
CA MET A 181 -10.69 -1.39 1.10
C MET A 181 -10.62 -2.92 1.11
N ASP A 182 -11.45 -3.56 0.29
CA ASP A 182 -11.30 -4.95 -0.09
C ASP A 182 -10.67 -5.05 -1.48
N LEU A 183 -9.47 -5.61 -1.55
CA LEU A 183 -8.82 -6.01 -2.79
C LEU A 183 -9.42 -7.34 -3.22
N ASN A 184 -10.32 -7.31 -4.20
CA ASN A 184 -11.07 -8.48 -4.68
C ASN A 184 -10.47 -9.08 -5.95
N CYS A 185 -10.96 -10.25 -6.34
CA CYS A 185 -10.56 -10.95 -7.57
C CYS A 185 -9.06 -11.20 -7.64
N LEU A 186 -8.44 -11.49 -6.49
CA LEU A 186 -7.03 -11.82 -6.39
C LEU A 186 -6.79 -13.30 -6.72
N ASN A 187 -5.58 -13.59 -7.17
CA ASN A 187 -5.06 -14.94 -7.31
C ASN A 187 -3.67 -14.95 -6.70
N ILE A 188 -3.62 -15.15 -5.38
CA ILE A 188 -2.35 -15.26 -4.63
C ILE A 188 -2.23 -16.70 -4.14
N PRO A 189 -1.56 -17.59 -4.92
CA PRO A 189 -1.38 -18.98 -4.51
C PRO A 189 -0.59 -19.11 -3.20
N ASN A 190 -0.76 -20.24 -2.51
CA ASN A 190 0.06 -20.54 -1.35
C ASN A 190 1.56 -20.55 -1.72
N GLY A 191 2.38 -19.88 -0.91
CA GLY A 191 3.81 -19.65 -1.09
C GLY A 191 4.14 -18.40 -1.92
N SER A 192 3.16 -17.79 -2.60
CA SER A 192 3.36 -16.59 -3.42
C SER A 192 3.38 -15.31 -2.60
N ASN A 193 4.08 -14.31 -3.15
CA ASN A 193 4.14 -12.96 -2.59
C ASN A 193 3.06 -12.06 -3.17
N TYR A 194 2.74 -11.01 -2.45
CA TYR A 194 1.91 -9.89 -2.91
C TYR A 194 2.50 -8.59 -2.39
N TYR A 195 2.34 -7.51 -3.15
CA TYR A 195 2.99 -6.23 -2.89
C TYR A 195 1.95 -5.12 -2.77
N LEU A 196 2.03 -4.35 -1.69
CA LEU A 196 1.21 -3.18 -1.43
C LEU A 196 2.14 -1.96 -1.47
N LYS A 197 1.80 -0.94 -2.25
CA LYS A 197 2.68 0.20 -2.51
C LYS A 197 1.98 1.53 -2.29
N TRP A 198 2.67 2.40 -1.57
CA TRP A 198 2.31 3.80 -1.40
C TRP A 198 3.33 4.68 -2.12
N THR A 199 2.87 5.45 -3.09
CA THR A 199 3.68 6.37 -3.90
C THR A 199 3.36 7.81 -3.51
N GLY A 200 4.37 8.64 -3.33
CA GLY A 200 4.18 10.07 -3.23
C GLY A 200 4.93 10.87 -4.27
N ASP A 201 4.44 12.07 -4.50
CA ASP A 201 5.03 13.06 -5.40
C ASP A 201 4.52 14.47 -5.07
N ASP A 202 5.19 15.48 -5.60
CA ASP A 202 4.74 16.87 -5.56
C ASP A 202 3.49 17.07 -6.43
N ILE A 203 2.48 17.77 -5.88
CA ILE A 203 1.25 18.12 -6.61
C ILE A 203 1.21 19.60 -6.96
N SER A 204 1.37 20.46 -5.97
CA SER A 204 1.29 21.92 -6.16
C SER A 204 2.02 22.64 -5.03
N GLY A 205 2.13 23.97 -5.15
CA GLY A 205 2.87 24.80 -4.19
C GLY A 205 4.38 24.84 -4.45
N SER A 206 5.13 25.31 -3.45
CA SER A 206 6.59 25.46 -3.53
C SER A 206 7.22 25.45 -2.14
N GLY A 207 8.54 25.23 -2.08
CA GLY A 207 9.24 25.10 -0.80
C GLY A 207 9.26 23.66 -0.30
N SER A 208 9.29 23.51 1.02
CA SER A 208 9.28 22.21 1.71
C SER A 208 7.93 21.51 1.57
N ARG A 209 7.89 20.22 1.91
CA ARG A 209 6.72 19.33 1.81
C ARG A 209 6.25 18.95 3.20
N ASP A 210 4.99 18.55 3.29
CA ASP A 210 4.41 17.94 4.49
C ASP A 210 4.97 16.55 4.73
N GLU A 211 4.98 16.12 5.99
CA GLU A 211 5.36 14.76 6.38
C GLU A 211 4.17 13.80 6.34
N PHE A 212 4.46 12.56 5.94
CA PHE A 212 3.50 11.46 5.90
C PHE A 212 4.01 10.30 6.73
N ALA A 213 3.10 9.62 7.43
CA ALA A 213 3.41 8.37 8.11
C ALA A 213 2.27 7.36 7.99
N ILE A 214 2.60 6.08 8.05
CA ILE A 214 1.65 4.97 8.09
C ILE A 214 1.83 4.17 9.37
N ASP A 215 0.72 3.69 9.92
CA ASP A 215 0.68 2.85 11.11
C ASP A 215 -0.55 1.92 11.08
N ASN A 216 -0.61 0.95 11.98
CA ASN A 216 -1.75 0.04 12.20
C ASN A 216 -2.25 -0.64 10.91
N ILE A 217 -1.31 -1.08 10.06
CA ILE A 217 -1.67 -1.77 8.83
C ILE A 217 -2.25 -3.13 9.21
N THR A 218 -3.50 -3.35 8.86
CA THR A 218 -4.24 -4.58 9.14
C THR A 218 -4.62 -5.25 7.83
N ILE A 219 -4.26 -6.52 7.71
CA ILE A 219 -4.57 -7.35 6.53
C ILE A 219 -5.32 -8.58 7.00
N THR A 220 -6.52 -8.79 6.45
CA THR A 220 -7.31 -10.00 6.66
C THR A 220 -7.52 -10.67 5.31
N ALA A 221 -7.16 -11.95 5.21
CA ALA A 221 -7.31 -12.70 3.98
C ALA A 221 -8.61 -13.51 3.96
N THR A 222 -9.25 -13.53 2.79
CA THR A 222 -10.28 -14.52 2.47
C THR A 222 -9.71 -15.49 1.45
N MET A 223 -9.70 -16.76 1.81
CA MET A 223 -9.30 -17.85 0.95
C MET A 223 -10.48 -18.32 0.11
N GLY A 224 -10.19 -18.77 -1.09
CA GLY A 224 -11.17 -19.29 -2.01
C GLY A 224 -10.48 -20.06 -3.12
N GLU A 225 -11.27 -20.74 -3.94
CA GLU A 225 -10.74 -21.28 -5.19
C GLU A 225 -10.32 -20.10 -6.08
N ALA A 226 -9.15 -20.21 -6.73
CA ALA A 226 -8.77 -19.25 -7.76
C ALA A 226 -9.86 -19.25 -8.83
N ASP A 227 -10.20 -18.07 -9.34
CA ASP A 227 -11.07 -17.99 -10.50
C ASP A 227 -10.39 -18.68 -11.69
N SER A 228 -10.97 -19.81 -12.10
CA SER A 228 -10.50 -20.64 -13.21
C SER A 228 -11.47 -20.66 -14.37
N ASP A 229 -12.63 -20.02 -14.21
CA ASP A 229 -13.71 -20.09 -15.18
C ASP A 229 -13.65 -18.83 -16.05
N PRO A 230 -13.69 -18.94 -17.38
CA PRO A 230 -13.76 -17.76 -18.23
C PRO A 230 -15.12 -17.08 -18.07
N PRO A 231 -15.21 -15.74 -18.21
CA PRO A 231 -16.50 -15.05 -18.19
C PRO A 231 -17.46 -15.61 -19.22
N GLU A 232 -18.64 -16.00 -18.77
CA GLU A 232 -19.72 -16.54 -19.60
C GLU A 232 -20.83 -15.51 -19.80
N PHE A 233 -21.47 -15.54 -20.96
CA PHE A 233 -22.67 -14.74 -21.16
C PHE A 233 -23.81 -15.22 -20.28
N ILE A 234 -24.49 -14.29 -19.62
CA ILE A 234 -25.75 -14.61 -18.94
C ILE A 234 -26.76 -15.09 -19.98
N GLU A 235 -27.63 -16.04 -19.59
CA GLU A 235 -28.72 -16.52 -20.44
C GLU A 235 -29.48 -15.34 -21.07
N THR A 236 -29.77 -15.44 -22.38
CA THR A 236 -30.33 -14.38 -23.25
C THR A 236 -29.36 -13.29 -23.73
N TYR A 237 -28.07 -13.35 -23.36
CA TYR A 237 -27.01 -12.49 -23.91
C TYR A 237 -25.97 -13.30 -24.71
N PRO A 238 -25.21 -12.65 -25.63
CA PRO A 238 -25.47 -11.31 -26.14
C PRO A 238 -26.78 -11.28 -26.94
N LYS A 239 -27.43 -10.12 -27.00
CA LYS A 239 -28.63 -9.92 -27.80
C LYS A 239 -28.62 -8.59 -28.51
N ILE A 240 -29.49 -8.49 -29.50
CA ILE A 240 -29.71 -7.26 -30.24
C ILE A 240 -30.93 -6.53 -29.65
N SER A 241 -30.88 -5.20 -29.64
CA SER A 241 -32.03 -4.33 -29.38
C SER A 241 -32.04 -3.12 -30.31
N ASN A 242 -33.16 -2.38 -30.33
CA ASN A 242 -33.31 -1.14 -31.11
C ASN A 242 -32.99 -1.29 -32.61
N GLU A 243 -33.43 -2.39 -33.21
CA GLU A 243 -33.17 -2.72 -34.61
C GLU A 243 -33.88 -1.74 -35.56
N SER A 244 -33.13 -1.24 -36.54
CA SER A 244 -33.60 -0.49 -37.70
C SER A 244 -32.89 -0.97 -38.97
N ASN A 245 -33.27 -0.43 -40.13
CA ASN A 245 -32.66 -0.79 -41.41
C ASN A 245 -31.15 -0.47 -41.50
N THR A 246 -30.61 0.36 -40.62
CA THR A 246 -29.21 0.80 -40.65
C THR A 246 -28.50 0.76 -39.31
N GLN A 247 -29.18 0.32 -38.25
CA GLN A 247 -28.59 0.31 -36.91
C GLN A 247 -29.18 -0.80 -36.05
N PHE A 248 -28.43 -1.21 -35.05
CA PHE A 248 -28.89 -2.00 -33.93
C PHE A 248 -27.92 -1.81 -32.76
N ASP A 249 -28.39 -2.09 -31.54
CA ASP A 249 -27.55 -2.09 -30.35
C ASP A 249 -27.17 -3.54 -30.01
N ILE A 250 -25.89 -3.77 -29.71
CA ILE A 250 -25.42 -5.01 -29.10
C ILE A 250 -25.49 -4.82 -27.60
N VAL A 251 -26.37 -5.57 -26.95
CA VAL A 251 -26.44 -5.62 -25.48
C VAL A 251 -25.77 -6.89 -25.03
N VAL A 252 -24.87 -6.76 -24.06
CA VAL A 252 -24.00 -7.83 -23.56
C VAL A 252 -24.04 -7.82 -22.04
N GLN A 253 -23.98 -9.01 -21.44
CA GLN A 253 -23.90 -9.17 -20.00
C GLN A 253 -23.17 -10.47 -19.70
N LEU A 254 -22.13 -10.38 -18.88
CA LEU A 254 -21.36 -11.52 -18.40
C LEU A 254 -21.78 -11.87 -16.96
N ASN A 255 -21.57 -13.12 -16.57
CA ASN A 255 -21.76 -13.59 -15.20
C ASN A 255 -20.72 -13.01 -14.21
N GLU A 256 -19.62 -12.45 -14.72
CA GLU A 256 -18.56 -11.79 -13.96
C GLU A 256 -17.87 -10.67 -14.78
N VAL A 257 -16.91 -9.97 -14.17
CA VAL A 257 -16.17 -8.89 -14.86
C VAL A 257 -15.31 -9.50 -15.97
N GLY A 258 -15.45 -8.98 -17.19
CA GLY A 258 -14.66 -9.45 -18.33
C GLY A 258 -14.71 -8.49 -19.51
N HIS A 259 -13.91 -8.81 -20.53
CA HIS A 259 -13.88 -8.07 -21.78
C HIS A 259 -14.71 -8.77 -22.85
N ILE A 260 -15.47 -7.97 -23.60
CA ILE A 260 -16.31 -8.46 -24.70
C ILE A 260 -15.81 -7.82 -25.99
N TYR A 261 -15.51 -8.67 -26.96
CA TYR A 261 -15.12 -8.25 -28.31
C TYR A 261 -16.21 -8.70 -29.28
N TYR A 262 -16.66 -7.81 -30.15
CA TYR A 262 -17.64 -8.11 -31.18
C TYR A 262 -17.20 -7.54 -32.53
N ILE A 263 -17.63 -8.19 -33.61
CA ILE A 263 -17.40 -7.76 -34.99
C ILE A 263 -18.76 -7.69 -35.69
N VAL A 264 -19.01 -6.57 -36.37
CA VAL A 264 -20.18 -6.41 -37.24
C VAL A 264 -19.71 -6.59 -38.68
N ILE A 265 -20.33 -7.52 -39.40
CA ILE A 265 -20.02 -7.83 -40.81
C ILE A 265 -21.17 -7.28 -41.68
N PRO A 266 -20.88 -6.57 -42.78
CA PRO A 266 -21.89 -6.00 -43.68
C PRO A 266 -22.66 -7.04 -44.51
#